data_AF-A0A1Y0GZU6-F1
#
_entry.id   AF-A0A1Y0GZU6-F1
#
_cell.length_a   1.000
_cell.length_b   1.000
_cell.length_c   1.000
_cell.angle_alpha   90.00
_cell.angle_beta   90.00
_cell.angle_gamma   90.00
#
_symmetry.space_group_name_H-M   'P 1'
#
loop_
_entity.id
_entity.type
_entity.pdbx_description
1 polymer ?
#
loop_
_entity_poly.entity_id
_entity_poly.type
_entity_poly.pdbx_seq_one_letter_code
_entity_poly.pdbx_strand_id
1 'polypeptide(L)'
;MNQADWQPNSLERTCLTHLDSPENWENILKRPIPPQTQVLPWTPFLKIFGFNLFLFTVVLGALLSVILVGTSGPQALAEDLPILIGFILISATGVAAYSTHLYRRSWNRRAKSLN
;
A
#
# COMPACT_ATOMS: atom_id res chain seq x y z
N MET A 1 -10.10 20.76 -5.17
CA MET A 1 -8.78 20.12 -4.98
C MET A 1 -8.17 19.95 -6.35
N ASN A 2 -7.15 20.73 -6.69
CA ASN A 2 -6.47 20.61 -7.98
C ASN A 2 -5.77 19.26 -8.01
N GLN A 3 -6.29 18.33 -8.84
CA GLN A 3 -5.53 17.14 -9.21
C GLN A 3 -4.31 17.67 -9.95
N ALA A 4 -3.12 17.53 -9.36
CA ALA A 4 -1.90 17.71 -10.11
C ALA A 4 -1.91 16.59 -11.15
N ASP A 5 -2.25 16.94 -12.38
CA ASP A 5 -2.21 16.04 -13.52
C ASP A 5 -0.78 15.54 -13.63
N TRP A 6 -0.58 14.29 -13.23
CA TRP A 6 0.70 13.63 -13.40
C TRP A 6 0.99 13.59 -14.89
N GLN A 7 2.06 14.26 -15.31
CA GLN A 7 2.52 14.21 -16.69
C GLN A 7 3.72 13.27 -16.79
N PRO A 8 3.60 12.15 -17.53
CA PRO A 8 4.72 11.23 -17.73
C PRO A 8 5.84 11.93 -18.50
N ASN A 9 7.09 11.62 -18.12
CA ASN A 9 8.26 12.04 -18.88
C ASN A 9 8.29 11.37 -20.27
N SER A 10 9.16 11.81 -21.18
CA SER A 10 9.18 11.31 -22.56
C SER A 10 9.39 9.80 -22.66
N LEU A 11 10.25 9.25 -21.82
CA LEU A 11 10.56 7.81 -21.78
C LEU A 11 9.38 7.00 -21.22
N GLU A 12 8.76 7.48 -20.15
CA GLU A 12 7.52 6.93 -19.60
C GLU A 12 6.42 6.95 -20.66
N ARG A 13 6.25 8.07 -21.38
CA ARG A 13 5.23 8.18 -22.42
C ARG A 13 5.44 7.16 -23.54
N THR A 14 6.68 6.96 -23.99
CA THR A 14 7.02 5.93 -24.99
C THR A 14 6.73 4.52 -24.47
N CYS A 15 7.15 4.21 -23.22
CA CYS A 15 6.84 2.92 -22.60
C CYS A 15 5.33 2.70 -22.47
N LEU A 16 4.56 3.73 -22.12
CA LEU A 16 3.11 3.67 -21.98
C LEU A 16 2.41 3.48 -23.32
N THR A 17 2.82 4.20 -24.37
CA THR A 17 2.29 3.96 -25.74
C THR A 17 2.59 2.56 -26.27
N HIS A 18 3.71 1.94 -25.85
CA HIS A 18 3.97 0.54 -26.18
C HIS A 18 3.12 -0.43 -25.34
N LEU A 19 2.61 -0.01 -24.19
CA LEU A 19 1.69 -0.80 -23.37
C LEU A 19 0.22 -0.62 -23.77
N ASP A 20 -0.14 0.48 -24.43
CA ASP A 20 -1.51 0.77 -24.88
C ASP A 20 -1.92 -0.01 -26.14
N SER A 21 -0.97 -0.46 -26.96
CA SER A 21 -1.28 -1.32 -28.10
C SER A 21 -1.49 -2.77 -27.62
N PRO A 22 -2.65 -3.40 -27.88
CA PRO A 22 -2.89 -4.81 -27.56
C PRO A 22 -1.82 -5.74 -28.13
N GLU A 23 -1.37 -5.48 -29.36
CA GLU A 23 -0.31 -6.23 -30.01
C GLU A 23 1.03 -6.04 -29.31
N ASN A 24 1.40 -4.81 -28.92
CA ASN A 24 2.67 -4.57 -28.25
C ASN A 24 2.67 -5.10 -26.80
N TRP A 25 1.54 -4.98 -26.08
CA TRP A 25 1.39 -5.55 -24.75
C TRP A 25 1.55 -7.07 -24.78
N GLU A 26 0.90 -7.74 -25.73
CA GLU A 26 1.04 -9.19 -25.92
C GLU A 26 2.45 -9.57 -26.38
N ASN A 27 3.07 -8.80 -27.28
CA ASN A 27 4.43 -9.08 -27.74
C ASN A 27 5.50 -8.88 -26.65
N ILE A 28 5.36 -7.85 -25.79
CA ILE A 28 6.34 -7.51 -24.76
C ILE A 28 6.14 -8.38 -23.51
N LEU A 29 4.90 -8.53 -23.05
CA LEU A 29 4.58 -9.20 -21.79
C LEU A 29 4.10 -10.64 -21.96
N LYS A 30 3.86 -11.10 -23.20
CA LYS A 30 3.35 -12.44 -23.53
C LYS A 30 2.07 -12.78 -22.78
N ARG A 31 1.23 -11.78 -22.54
CA ARG A 31 -0.01 -11.87 -21.75
C ARG A 31 -1.10 -10.99 -22.36
N PRO A 32 -2.38 -11.37 -22.27
CA PRO A 32 -3.48 -10.54 -22.73
C PRO A 32 -3.60 -9.25 -21.89
N ILE A 33 -4.11 -8.17 -22.50
CA ILE A 33 -4.47 -6.95 -21.77
C ILE A 33 -5.56 -7.30 -20.74
N PRO A 34 -5.36 -7.00 -19.45
CA PRO A 34 -6.37 -7.27 -18.45
C PRO A 34 -7.62 -6.40 -18.69
N PRO A 35 -8.84 -6.97 -18.67
CA PRO A 35 -10.06 -6.20 -18.83
C PRO A 35 -10.15 -5.08 -17.78
N GLN A 36 -10.78 -3.95 -18.12
CA GLN A 36 -10.91 -2.79 -17.23
C GLN A 36 -11.58 -3.11 -15.88
N THR A 37 -12.28 -4.24 -15.76
CA THR A 37 -12.89 -4.72 -14.52
C THR A 37 -11.93 -5.49 -13.61
N GLN A 38 -10.76 -5.93 -14.11
CA GLN A 38 -9.78 -6.65 -13.32
C GLN A 38 -9.01 -5.68 -12.43
N VAL A 39 -9.37 -5.67 -11.15
CA VAL A 39 -8.57 -5.07 -10.09
C VAL A 39 -7.27 -5.87 -10.00
N LEU A 40 -6.10 -5.24 -10.22
CA LEU A 40 -4.79 -5.91 -10.12
C LEU A 40 -4.73 -6.83 -8.89
N PRO A 41 -4.23 -8.07 -8.98
CA PRO A 41 -4.22 -8.99 -7.83
C PRO A 41 -3.39 -8.42 -6.66
N TRP A 42 -3.61 -8.93 -5.44
CA TRP A 42 -2.86 -8.47 -4.25
C TRP A 42 -1.40 -8.94 -4.21
N THR A 43 -1.05 -9.97 -4.98
CA THR A 43 0.30 -10.56 -5.07
C THR A 43 1.45 -9.56 -5.24
N PRO A 44 1.42 -8.61 -6.18
CA PRO A 44 2.48 -7.59 -6.28
C PRO A 44 2.51 -6.60 -5.10
N PHE A 45 1.39 -6.42 -4.40
CA PHE A 45 1.26 -5.47 -3.28
C PHE A 45 1.58 -6.09 -1.92
N LEU A 46 1.77 -7.41 -1.82
CA LEU A 46 2.11 -8.10 -0.57
C LEU A 46 3.39 -7.58 0.08
N LYS A 47 4.41 -7.22 -0.72
CA LYS A 47 5.65 -6.61 -0.20
C LYS A 47 5.39 -5.24 0.42
N ILE A 48 4.53 -4.44 -0.21
CA ILE A 48 4.15 -3.10 0.27
C ILE A 48 3.32 -3.21 1.54
N PHE A 49 2.38 -4.16 1.57
CA PHE A 49 1.61 -4.48 2.77
C PHE A 49 2.53 -4.87 3.94
N GLY A 50 3.47 -5.79 3.71
CA GLY A 50 4.41 -6.24 4.74
C GLY A 50 5.29 -5.09 5.27
N PHE A 51 5.78 -4.23 4.38
CA PHE A 51 6.55 -3.04 4.77
C PHE A 51 5.71 -2.06 5.61
N ASN A 52 4.49 -1.76 5.18
CA ASN A 52 3.57 -0.90 5.92
C ASN A 52 3.20 -1.51 7.28
N LEU A 53 2.93 -2.81 7.33
CA LEU A 53 2.60 -3.51 8.57
C LEU A 53 3.75 -3.40 9.57
N PHE A 54 4.99 -3.62 9.13
CA PHE A 54 6.18 -3.46 9.97
C PHE A 54 6.31 -2.03 10.49
N LEU A 55 6.25 -1.03 9.60
CA LEU A 55 6.34 0.38 9.99
C LEU A 55 5.27 0.78 11.00
N PHE A 56 4.00 0.44 10.74
CA PHE A 56 2.91 0.81 11.64
C PHE A 56 3.01 0.08 12.98
N THR A 57 3.45 -1.18 12.99
CA THR A 57 3.69 -1.92 14.23
C THR A 57 4.74 -1.23 15.09
N VAL A 58 5.87 -0.83 14.49
CA VAL A 58 6.96 -0.13 15.20
C VAL A 58 6.48 1.24 15.71
N VAL A 59 5.82 2.04 14.87
CA VAL A 59 5.34 3.38 15.24
C VAL A 59 4.28 3.32 16.33
N LEU A 60 3.28 2.43 16.21
CA LEU A 60 2.24 2.27 17.23
C LEU A 60 2.80 1.71 18.54
N GLY A 61 3.73 0.76 18.47
CA GLY A 61 4.42 0.22 19.64
C GLY A 61 5.21 1.29 20.40
N ALA A 62 5.95 2.13 19.68
CA ALA A 62 6.68 3.25 20.29
C ALA A 62 5.72 4.27 20.92
N LEU A 63 4.68 4.70 20.21
CA LEU A 63 3.69 5.65 20.70
C LEU A 63 2.99 5.15 21.97
N LEU A 64 2.51 3.91 21.95
CA LEU A 64 1.81 3.32 23.09
C LEU A 64 2.73 3.13 24.28
N SER A 65 3.99 2.73 24.07
CA SER A 65 4.97 2.61 25.16
C SER A 65 5.22 3.97 25.84
N VAL A 66 5.36 5.04 25.05
CA VAL A 66 5.54 6.41 25.57
C VAL A 66 4.31 6.85 26.37
N ILE A 67 3.10 6.64 25.85
CA ILE A 67 1.85 6.99 26.53
C ILE A 67 1.75 6.24 27.86
N LEU A 68 1.94 4.92 27.84
CA LEU A 68 1.71 4.07 29.00
C LEU A 68 2.73 4.34 30.12
N VAL A 69 4.01 4.52 29.79
CA VAL A 69 5.03 4.93 30.77
C VAL A 69 4.71 6.31 31.34
N GLY A 70 4.24 7.24 30.50
CA GLY A 70 3.89 8.60 30.89
C GLY A 70 2.67 8.69 31.81
N THR A 71 1.68 7.80 31.67
CA THR A 71 0.44 7.84 32.46
C THR A 71 0.47 6.93 33.69
N SER A 72 1.10 5.78 33.58
CA SER A 72 0.92 4.66 34.52
C SER A 72 2.24 4.11 35.07
N GLY A 73 3.37 4.66 34.63
CA GLY A 73 4.71 4.19 35.00
C GLY A 73 5.11 2.87 34.32
N PRO A 74 6.37 2.43 34.49
CA PRO A 74 6.92 1.30 33.75
C PRO A 74 6.35 -0.07 34.15
N GLN A 75 5.73 -0.20 35.33
CA GLN A 75 5.15 -1.48 35.81
C GLN A 75 3.85 -1.85 35.09
N ALA A 76 3.02 -0.86 34.73
CA ALA A 76 1.79 -1.08 33.96
C ALA A 76 2.05 -1.69 32.57
N LEU A 77 3.24 -1.45 32.02
CA LEU A 77 3.65 -1.95 30.71
C LEU A 77 3.87 -3.47 30.68
N ALA A 78 4.21 -4.07 31.83
CA ALA A 78 4.39 -5.52 31.94
C ALA A 78 3.06 -6.26 32.10
N GLU A 79 2.11 -5.68 32.84
CA GLU A 79 0.81 -6.31 33.12
C GLU A 79 -0.09 -6.34 31.87
N ASP A 80 -0.10 -5.25 31.10
CA ASP A 80 -0.97 -5.11 29.91
C ASP A 80 -0.30 -5.51 28.59
N LEU A 81 0.95 -6.01 28.63
CA LEU A 81 1.76 -6.28 27.44
C LEU A 81 1.06 -7.15 26.38
N PRO A 82 0.38 -8.27 26.73
CA PRO A 82 -0.28 -9.11 25.74
C PRO A 82 -1.45 -8.39 25.03
N ILE A 83 -2.23 -7.61 25.78
CA ILE A 83 -3.36 -6.83 25.27
C ILE A 83 -2.83 -5.72 24.36
N LEU A 84 -1.75 -5.05 24.77
CA LEU A 84 -1.08 -4.00 24.02
C LEU A 84 -0.56 -4.51 22.68
N ILE A 85 0.12 -5.66 22.68
CA ILE A 85 0.61 -6.31 21.45
C ILE A 85 -0.55 -6.66 20.52
N GLY A 86 -1.64 -7.23 21.06
CA GLY A 86 -2.83 -7.55 20.28
C GLY A 86 -3.44 -6.32 19.60
N PHE A 87 -3.60 -5.23 20.37
CA PHE A 87 -4.11 -3.96 19.85
C PHE A 87 -3.21 -3.38 18.75
N ILE A 88 -1.89 -3.34 18.99
CA ILE A 88 -0.90 -2.86 18.00
C ILE A 88 -1.03 -3.66 16.69
N LEU A 89 -1.05 -4.99 16.77
CA LEU A 89 -1.10 -5.84 15.58
C LEU A 89 -2.40 -5.65 14.79
N ILE A 90 -3.55 -5.59 15.48
CA ILE A 90 -4.85 -5.39 14.82
C ILE A 90 -4.90 -4.02 14.14
N SER A 91 -4.51 -2.96 14.85
CA SER A 91 -4.50 -1.60 14.31
C SER A 91 -3.49 -1.45 13.17
N ALA A 92 -2.26 -1.95 13.33
CA ALA A 92 -1.24 -1.91 12.29
C ALA A 92 -1.68 -2.67 11.03
N THR A 93 -2.31 -3.83 11.19
CA THR A 93 -2.88 -4.62 10.09
C THR A 93 -3.97 -3.85 9.35
N GLY A 94 -4.91 -3.25 10.08
CA GLY A 94 -6.00 -2.46 9.49
C GLY A 94 -5.48 -1.27 8.67
N VAL A 95 -4.55 -0.51 9.25
CA VAL A 95 -3.96 0.66 8.57
C VAL A 95 -3.09 0.23 7.38
N ALA A 96 -2.29 -0.84 7.52
CA ALA A 96 -1.49 -1.39 6.41
C ALA A 96 -2.35 -1.90 5.27
N ALA A 97 -3.45 -2.58 5.57
CA ALA A 97 -4.39 -3.07 4.56
C ALA A 97 -5.07 -1.91 3.84
N TYR A 98 -5.50 -0.88 4.58
CA TYR A 98 -6.14 0.30 4.02
C TYR A 98 -5.18 1.11 3.14
N SER A 99 -3.96 1.37 3.61
CA SER A 99 -2.95 2.10 2.81
C SER A 99 -2.60 1.33 1.54
N THR A 100 -2.43 0.02 1.62
CA THR A 100 -2.17 -0.84 0.47
C THR A 100 -3.35 -0.87 -0.50
N HIS A 101 -4.59 -0.86 0.02
CA HIS A 101 -5.79 -0.75 -0.80
C HIS A 101 -5.83 0.58 -1.57
N LEU A 102 -5.54 1.71 -0.92
CA LEU A 102 -5.48 3.02 -1.57
C LEU A 102 -4.39 3.05 -2.65
N TYR A 103 -3.21 2.48 -2.35
CA TYR A 103 -2.11 2.38 -3.30
C TYR A 103 -2.51 1.56 -4.54
N ARG A 104 -3.10 0.38 -4.33
CA ARG A 104 -3.65 -0.48 -5.38
C ARG A 104 -4.71 0.24 -6.21
N ARG A 105 -5.62 0.97 -5.56
CA ARG A 105 -6.66 1.77 -6.24
C ARG A 105 -6.05 2.88 -7.09
N SER A 106 -5.03 3.57 -6.58
CA SER A 106 -4.32 4.63 -7.31
C SER A 106 -3.61 4.08 -8.55
N TRP A 107 -2.91 2.94 -8.41
CA TRP A 107 -2.29 2.24 -9.53
C TRP A 107 -3.31 1.78 -10.58
N ASN A 108 -4.42 1.18 -10.16
CA ASN A 108 -5.51 0.82 -11.07
C ASN A 108 -6.10 2.03 -11.78
N ARG A 109 -6.16 3.20 -11.13
CA ARG A 109 -6.62 4.45 -11.77
C ARG A 109 -5.63 4.96 -12.78
N ARG A 110 -4.33 5.04 -12.43
CA ARG A 110 -3.27 5.50 -13.34
C ARG A 110 -3.13 4.61 -14.56
N ALA A 111 -3.16 3.29 -14.38
CA ALA A 111 -3.16 2.33 -15.48
C ALA A 111 -4.40 2.46 -16.40
N LYS A 112 -5.49 3.06 -15.91
CA LYS A 112 -6.73 3.27 -16.69
C LYS A 112 -6.84 4.66 -17.31
N SER A 113 -6.32 5.71 -16.66
CA SER A 113 -6.31 7.09 -17.16
C SER A 113 -5.23 7.35 -18.21
N LEU A 114 -4.55 6.29 -18.63
CA LEU A 114 -3.63 6.28 -19.76
C LEU A 114 -4.33 5.88 -21.08
N ASN A 115 -5.60 5.47 -21.01
CA ASN A 115 -6.52 5.48 -22.16
C ASN A 115 -7.19 6.86 -22.29
#